data_AF-A0A1B6CQS2-F1
#
_entry.id   AF-A0A1B6CQS2-F1
#
_cell.length_a   1.000
_cell.length_b   1.000
_cell.length_c   1.000
_cell.angle_alpha   90.00
_cell.angle_beta   90.00
_cell.angle_gamma   90.00
#
_symmetry.space_group_name_H-M   'P 1'
#
loop_
_entity.id
_entity.type
_entity.pdbx_description
1 polymer ?
#
loop_
_entity_poly.entity_id
_entity_poly.type
_entity_poly.pdbx_seq_one_letter_code
_entity_poly.pdbx_strand_id
1 'polypeptide(L)'
;MKRQFLVALLGILILFFVSCFLPRKKYYPCSIELWMMGGDDFEGFDNQTGIQSGFYIVPNFVHFLRVGEKMKEFTFIDTVVVLSAFKNQKPEKIFFHTDQNKFEGHFWNVLVHTEGFMDIVEFVPSEIPYEIYDQKFDSVNHLYHASDVLRIRLLMKFGGIFLDNDAFVVQSLDPFRK
;
A
#
# COMPACT_ATOMS: atom_id res chain seq x y z
N MET A 1 -4.37 51.81 18.06
CA MET A 1 -4.44 51.09 16.76
C MET A 1 -3.06 50.65 16.23
N LYS A 2 -2.05 51.53 16.13
CA LYS A 2 -0.74 51.18 15.52
C LYS A 2 0.08 50.09 16.26
N ARG A 3 0.05 50.06 17.60
CA ARG A 3 0.83 49.12 18.42
C ARG A 3 0.32 47.66 18.33
N GLN A 4 -1.00 47.48 18.30
CA GLN A 4 -1.62 46.15 18.16
C GLN A 4 -1.38 45.57 16.75
N PHE A 5 -1.39 46.42 15.73
CA PHE A 5 -1.07 46.03 14.36
C PHE A 5 0.39 45.56 14.21
N LEU A 6 1.33 46.27 14.85
CA LEU A 6 2.74 45.90 14.83
C LEU A 6 3.01 44.55 15.51
N VAL A 7 2.34 44.30 16.64
CA VAL A 7 2.45 43.02 17.37
C VAL A 7 1.87 41.86 16.56
N ALA A 8 0.74 42.06 15.89
CA ALA A 8 0.15 41.04 15.02
C ALA A 8 1.07 40.72 13.83
N LEU A 9 1.68 41.74 13.22
CA LEU A 9 2.57 41.57 12.06
C LEU A 9 3.87 40.85 12.44
N LEU A 10 4.42 41.14 13.62
CA LEU A 10 5.55 40.39 14.21
C LEU A 10 5.18 38.94 14.51
N GLY A 11 3.98 38.69 15.06
CA GLY A 11 3.49 37.33 15.32
C GLY A 11 3.36 36.49 14.04
N ILE A 12 2.85 37.08 12.96
CA ILE A 12 2.72 36.42 11.65
C ILE A 12 4.09 36.12 11.05
N LEU A 13 5.02 37.06 11.11
CA LEU A 13 6.40 36.87 10.64
C LEU A 13 7.11 35.75 11.40
N ILE A 14 6.95 35.69 12.73
CA ILE A 14 7.51 34.62 13.55
C ILE A 14 6.89 33.26 13.18
N LEU A 15 5.57 33.19 13.01
CA LEU A 15 4.89 31.96 12.59
C LEU A 15 5.35 31.48 11.21
N PHE A 16 5.54 32.40 10.27
CA PHE A 16 6.05 32.09 8.93
C PHE A 16 7.51 31.63 8.96
N PHE A 17 8.34 32.27 9.80
CA PHE A 17 9.73 31.85 9.98
C PHE A 17 9.81 30.46 10.64
N VAL A 18 9.00 30.21 11.67
CA VAL A 18 8.93 28.89 12.31
C VAL A 18 8.45 27.83 11.32
N SER A 19 7.43 28.10 10.50
CA SER A 19 6.95 27.11 9.52
C SER A 19 7.98 26.81 8.41
N CYS A 20 8.79 27.79 8.00
CA CYS A 20 9.86 27.59 7.01
C CYS A 20 11.08 26.84 7.57
N PHE A 21 11.33 26.92 8.88
CA PHE A 21 12.50 26.30 9.53
C PHE A 21 12.17 25.06 10.36
N LEU A 22 10.90 24.69 10.49
CA LEU A 22 10.55 23.37 11.04
C LEU A 22 11.09 22.29 10.08
N PRO A 23 11.93 21.36 10.57
CA PRO A 23 12.45 20.30 9.74
C PRO A 23 11.26 19.52 9.17
N ARG A 24 11.14 19.48 7.83
CA ARG A 24 10.23 18.54 7.17
C ARG A 24 10.52 17.16 7.74
N LYS A 25 9.51 16.49 8.32
CA LYS A 25 9.67 15.12 8.80
C LYS A 25 10.21 14.30 7.62
N LYS A 26 11.46 13.84 7.74
CA LYS A 26 12.01 12.87 6.79
C LYS A 26 11.20 11.59 6.96
N TYR A 27 10.34 11.33 5.98
CA TYR A 27 9.75 10.01 5.83
C TYR A 27 10.88 9.07 5.45
N TYR A 28 11.36 8.30 6.41
CA TYR A 28 12.16 7.13 6.12
C TYR A 28 11.17 6.06 5.68
N PRO A 29 11.23 5.59 4.42
CA PRO A 29 10.25 4.67 3.88
C PRO A 29 10.30 3.28 4.53
N CYS A 30 11.28 3.02 5.40
CA CYS A 30 11.40 1.79 6.18
C CYS A 30 11.65 2.10 7.66
N SER A 31 10.96 1.39 8.56
CA SER A 31 11.30 1.40 9.98
C SER A 31 12.62 0.66 10.18
N ILE A 32 13.65 1.37 10.64
CA ILE A 32 14.95 0.80 11.03
C ILE A 32 14.77 -0.37 11.99
N GLU A 33 13.76 -0.31 12.87
CA GLU A 33 13.40 -1.38 13.80
C GLU A 33 13.09 -2.73 13.13
N LEU A 34 12.49 -2.75 11.93
CA LEU A 34 12.24 -3.99 11.19
C LEU A 34 13.54 -4.62 10.65
N TRP A 35 14.50 -3.79 10.24
CA TRP A 35 15.84 -4.24 9.83
C TRP A 35 16.67 -4.71 11.01
N MET A 36 16.48 -4.12 12.20
CA MET A 36 17.21 -4.53 13.40
C MET A 36 16.62 -5.77 14.09
N MET A 37 15.37 -6.14 13.78
CA MET A 37 14.72 -7.37 14.28
C MET A 37 14.91 -8.59 13.35
N GLY A 38 15.41 -8.39 12.13
CA GLY A 38 15.71 -9.47 11.20
C GLY A 38 17.06 -10.09 11.51
N GLY A 39 17.07 -11.12 12.37
CA GLY A 39 18.27 -11.90 12.69
C GLY A 39 18.79 -12.79 11.55
N ASP A 40 18.25 -12.66 10.34
CA ASP A 40 18.72 -13.36 9.15
C ASP A 40 19.13 -12.29 8.13
N ASP A 41 20.42 -11.96 8.11
CA ASP A 41 21.00 -11.30 6.93
C ASP A 41 20.65 -12.16 5.71
N PHE A 42 20.32 -11.55 4.57
CA PHE A 42 20.16 -12.24 3.27
C PHE A 42 21.46 -12.92 2.79
N GLU A 43 22.42 -13.13 3.68
CA GLU A 43 23.69 -13.80 3.46
C GLU A 43 23.43 -15.28 3.16
N GLY A 44 23.83 -15.72 1.97
CA GLY A 44 23.56 -17.08 1.48
C GLY A 44 22.17 -17.28 0.86
N PHE A 45 21.41 -16.21 0.62
CA PHE A 45 20.15 -16.28 -0.14
C PHE A 45 20.41 -16.56 -1.63
N ASP A 46 19.72 -17.57 -2.17
CA ASP A 46 19.71 -17.89 -3.59
C ASP A 46 18.32 -17.60 -4.17
N ASN A 47 18.26 -16.81 -5.25
CA ASN A 47 16.99 -16.38 -5.83
C ASN A 47 16.29 -17.46 -6.69
N GLN A 48 16.89 -18.63 -6.87
CA GLN A 48 16.30 -19.79 -7.54
C GLN A 48 15.87 -20.85 -6.54
N THR A 49 16.68 -21.11 -5.51
CA THR A 49 16.43 -22.18 -4.54
C THR A 49 15.88 -21.68 -3.20
N GLY A 50 15.93 -20.38 -2.94
CA GLY A 50 15.56 -19.79 -1.66
C GLY A 50 16.58 -20.06 -0.56
N ILE A 51 16.17 -19.87 0.69
CA ILE A 51 17.01 -20.22 1.85
C ILE A 51 17.08 -21.75 2.03
N GLN A 52 18.26 -22.29 2.37
CA GLN A 52 18.48 -23.73 2.61
C GLN A 52 17.53 -24.35 3.66
N SER A 53 17.08 -23.55 4.62
CA SER A 53 16.13 -23.97 5.65
C SER A 53 14.72 -24.25 5.11
N GLY A 54 14.39 -23.76 3.91
CA GLY A 54 13.14 -24.00 3.22
C GLY A 54 11.94 -23.19 3.73
N PHE A 55 12.16 -22.20 4.60
CA PHE A 55 11.11 -21.28 5.07
C PHE A 55 10.73 -20.25 4.00
N TYR A 56 9.49 -19.76 4.05
CA TYR A 56 9.06 -18.66 3.21
C TYR A 56 9.52 -17.32 3.80
N ILE A 57 10.38 -16.60 3.07
CA ILE A 57 10.82 -15.25 3.41
C ILE A 57 9.76 -14.19 3.11
N VAL A 58 8.86 -14.48 2.16
CA VAL A 58 7.75 -13.59 1.81
C VAL A 58 6.49 -14.03 2.56
N PRO A 59 5.87 -13.16 3.38
CA PRO A 59 4.60 -13.44 4.03
C PRO A 59 3.49 -13.81 3.03
N ASN A 60 2.53 -14.65 3.43
CA ASN A 60 1.41 -15.03 2.56
C ASN A 60 0.29 -13.97 2.55
N PHE A 61 0.67 -12.71 2.37
CA PHE A 61 -0.25 -11.59 2.31
C PHE A 61 -0.43 -11.18 0.86
N VAL A 62 -1.67 -11.02 0.43
CA VAL A 62 -1.99 -10.51 -0.90
C VAL A 62 -2.49 -9.08 -0.78
N HIS A 63 -1.98 -8.19 -1.62
CA HIS A 63 -2.33 -6.78 -1.61
C HIS A 63 -2.94 -6.37 -2.95
N PHE A 64 -4.10 -5.73 -2.89
CA PHE A 64 -4.72 -5.02 -4.01
C PHE A 64 -4.78 -3.51 -3.69
N LEU A 65 -4.41 -2.69 -4.67
CA LEU A 65 -4.54 -1.24 -4.58
C LEU A 65 -5.74 -0.78 -5.40
N ARG A 66 -6.75 -0.21 -4.74
CA ARG A 66 -8.00 0.26 -5.35
C ARG A 66 -8.27 1.70 -4.94
N VAL A 67 -7.67 2.65 -5.64
CA VAL A 67 -7.77 4.08 -5.35
C VAL A 67 -8.46 4.87 -6.46
N GLY A 68 -9.19 5.90 -6.09
CA GLY A 68 -9.97 6.75 -6.98
C GLY A 68 -11.38 6.23 -7.24
N GLU A 69 -12.29 7.15 -7.59
CA GLU A 69 -13.74 6.89 -7.67
C GLU A 69 -14.10 5.70 -8.58
N LYS A 70 -13.35 5.50 -9.68
CA LYS A 70 -13.59 4.39 -10.62
C LYS A 70 -13.35 3.00 -10.00
N MET A 71 -12.61 2.91 -8.90
CA MET A 71 -12.27 1.66 -8.24
C MET A 71 -13.23 1.27 -7.12
N LYS A 72 -14.23 2.12 -6.84
CA LYS A 72 -15.24 1.91 -5.78
C LYS A 72 -16.17 0.72 -6.06
N GLU A 73 -16.51 0.51 -7.32
CA GLU A 73 -17.31 -0.63 -7.75
C GLU A 73 -16.41 -1.74 -8.31
N PHE A 74 -16.75 -2.98 -8.00
CA PHE A 74 -16.10 -4.14 -8.59
C PHE A 74 -16.74 -4.50 -9.93
N THR A 75 -15.90 -4.73 -10.93
CA THR A 75 -16.29 -5.38 -12.18
C THR A 75 -16.24 -6.90 -12.05
N PHE A 76 -16.74 -7.59 -13.08
CA PHE A 76 -16.57 -9.04 -13.18
C PHE A 76 -15.09 -9.46 -13.12
N ILE A 77 -14.22 -8.73 -13.83
CA ILE A 77 -12.78 -9.03 -13.90
C ILE A 77 -12.15 -8.87 -12.52
N ASP A 78 -12.43 -7.77 -11.81
CA ASP A 78 -11.92 -7.54 -10.45
C ASP A 78 -12.26 -8.71 -9.52
N THR A 79 -13.52 -9.15 -9.52
CA THR A 79 -13.96 -10.26 -8.68
C THR A 79 -13.31 -11.57 -9.06
N VAL A 80 -13.14 -11.86 -10.35
CA VAL A 80 -12.46 -13.07 -10.82
C VAL A 80 -10.98 -13.05 -10.39
N VAL A 81 -10.30 -11.91 -10.50
CA VAL A 81 -8.91 -11.73 -10.05
C VAL A 81 -8.79 -11.96 -8.54
N VAL A 82 -9.63 -11.32 -7.73
CA VAL A 82 -9.59 -11.49 -6.27
C VAL A 82 -9.90 -12.93 -5.86
N LEU A 83 -10.93 -13.56 -6.47
CA LEU A 83 -11.26 -14.97 -6.20
C LEU A 83 -10.13 -15.91 -6.60
N SER A 84 -9.40 -15.61 -7.67
CA SER A 84 -8.26 -16.42 -8.11
C SER A 84 -7.15 -16.41 -7.07
N ALA A 85 -6.82 -15.24 -6.54
CA ALA A 85 -5.85 -15.12 -5.45
C ALA A 85 -6.36 -15.85 -4.20
N PHE A 86 -7.60 -15.60 -3.78
CA PHE A 86 -8.20 -16.26 -2.62
C PHE A 86 -8.15 -17.79 -2.71
N LYS A 87 -8.51 -18.37 -3.87
CA LYS A 87 -8.60 -19.82 -4.04
C LYS A 87 -7.26 -20.50 -4.30
N ASN A 88 -6.41 -19.88 -5.13
CA ASN A 88 -5.20 -20.52 -5.62
C ASN A 88 -3.97 -20.16 -4.78
N GLN A 89 -3.86 -18.92 -4.30
CA GLN A 89 -2.79 -18.52 -3.37
C GLN A 89 -3.12 -18.94 -1.93
N LYS A 90 -4.41 -18.99 -1.55
CA LYS A 90 -4.87 -19.25 -0.18
C LYS A 90 -4.12 -18.37 0.85
N PRO A 91 -4.19 -17.04 0.68
CA PRO A 91 -3.43 -16.13 1.52
C PRO A 91 -3.90 -16.17 2.97
N GLU A 92 -3.01 -15.80 3.88
CA GLU A 92 -3.34 -15.55 5.29
C GLU A 92 -4.20 -14.29 5.43
N LYS A 93 -3.91 -13.27 4.60
CA LYS A 93 -4.66 -12.01 4.55
C LYS A 93 -4.75 -11.46 3.13
N ILE A 94 -5.88 -10.84 2.81
CA ILE A 94 -6.08 -10.04 1.60
C ILE A 94 -6.28 -8.59 2.04
N PHE A 95 -5.33 -7.73 1.68
CA PHE A 95 -5.41 -6.31 1.96
C PHE A 95 -5.97 -5.56 0.77
N PHE A 96 -7.01 -4.77 1.00
CA PHE A 96 -7.46 -3.74 0.07
C PHE A 96 -6.98 -2.37 0.56
N HIS A 97 -5.97 -1.86 -0.13
CA HIS A 97 -5.47 -0.50 0.08
C HIS A 97 -6.31 0.46 -0.75
N THR A 98 -7.06 1.34 -0.08
CA THR A 98 -8.09 2.13 -0.77
C THR A 98 -8.32 3.50 -0.12
N ASP A 99 -8.75 4.48 -0.92
CA ASP A 99 -9.27 5.77 -0.46
C ASP A 99 -10.80 5.75 -0.24
N GLN A 100 -11.44 4.61 -0.48
CA GLN A 100 -12.87 4.42 -0.35
C GLN A 100 -13.24 3.93 1.05
N ASN A 101 -14.36 4.41 1.60
CA ASN A 101 -14.88 3.93 2.89
C ASN A 101 -15.49 2.52 2.79
N LYS A 102 -15.98 2.15 1.61
CA LYS A 102 -16.55 0.84 1.31
C LYS A 102 -16.52 0.58 -0.20
N PHE A 103 -16.47 -0.69 -0.58
CA PHE A 103 -16.77 -1.11 -1.96
C PHE A 103 -18.24 -1.46 -2.10
N GLU A 104 -18.74 -1.35 -3.33
CA GLU A 104 -20.13 -1.65 -3.65
C GLU A 104 -20.29 -2.31 -5.03
N GLY A 105 -21.53 -2.66 -5.37
CA GLY A 105 -21.87 -3.28 -6.65
C GLY A 105 -22.08 -4.80 -6.57
N HIS A 106 -22.68 -5.34 -7.63
CA HIS A 106 -23.07 -6.74 -7.72
C HIS A 106 -21.88 -7.70 -7.53
N PHE A 107 -20.75 -7.42 -8.18
CA PHE A 107 -19.58 -8.30 -8.15
C PHE A 107 -18.81 -8.23 -6.83
N TRP A 108 -18.84 -7.09 -6.13
CA TRP A 108 -18.34 -7.00 -4.75
C TRP A 108 -19.18 -7.89 -3.82
N ASN A 109 -20.51 -7.87 -3.98
CA ASN A 109 -21.39 -8.73 -3.19
C ASN A 109 -21.09 -10.22 -3.41
N VAL A 110 -20.68 -10.65 -4.61
CA VAL A 110 -20.25 -12.04 -4.85
C VAL A 110 -19.06 -12.42 -3.95
N LEU A 111 -18.07 -11.53 -3.80
CA LEU A 111 -16.93 -11.74 -2.92
C LEU A 111 -17.36 -11.83 -1.45
N VAL A 112 -18.15 -10.87 -0.98
CA VAL A 112 -18.63 -10.82 0.43
C VAL A 112 -19.42 -12.06 0.82
N HIS A 113 -20.19 -12.65 -0.11
CA HIS A 113 -20.96 -13.87 0.14
C HIS A 113 -20.18 -15.16 -0.14
N THR A 114 -18.91 -15.07 -0.56
CA THR A 114 -18.04 -16.25 -0.69
C THR A 114 -17.56 -16.67 0.70
N GLU A 115 -17.81 -17.94 1.06
CA GLU A 115 -17.46 -18.49 2.37
C GLU A 115 -15.97 -18.30 2.69
N GLY A 116 -15.68 -17.82 3.91
CA GLY A 116 -14.32 -17.59 4.41
C GLY A 116 -13.59 -16.38 3.81
N PHE A 117 -14.15 -15.72 2.79
CA PHE A 117 -13.47 -14.60 2.14
C PHE A 117 -13.29 -13.41 3.08
N MET A 118 -14.37 -12.96 3.72
CA MET A 118 -14.33 -11.80 4.61
C MET A 118 -13.54 -12.02 5.89
N ASP A 119 -13.25 -13.27 6.26
CA ASP A 119 -12.50 -13.61 7.48
C ASP A 119 -11.02 -13.22 7.39
N ILE A 120 -10.50 -13.06 6.18
CA ILE A 120 -9.09 -12.74 5.92
C ILE A 120 -8.91 -11.37 5.25
N VAL A 121 -10.00 -10.63 5.00
CA VAL A 121 -9.95 -9.34 4.30
C VAL A 121 -9.69 -8.19 5.27
N GLU A 122 -8.70 -7.35 4.95
CA GLU A 122 -8.40 -6.13 5.68
C GLU A 122 -8.46 -4.90 4.77
N PHE A 123 -9.21 -3.89 5.21
CA PHE A 123 -9.26 -2.60 4.54
C PHE A 123 -8.22 -1.66 5.15
N VAL A 124 -7.36 -1.12 4.30
CA VAL A 124 -6.29 -0.19 4.71
C VAL A 124 -6.51 1.16 4.03
N PRO A 125 -6.97 2.18 4.78
CA PRO A 125 -7.11 3.53 4.26
C PRO A 125 -5.77 4.02 3.70
N SER A 126 -5.79 4.51 2.46
CA SER A 126 -4.60 4.89 1.71
C SER A 126 -4.75 6.30 1.16
N GLU A 127 -3.83 7.18 1.53
CA GLU A 127 -3.75 8.54 0.99
C GLU A 127 -3.02 8.53 -0.36
N ILE A 128 -3.62 9.17 -1.36
CA ILE A 128 -3.05 9.26 -2.71
C ILE A 128 -1.96 10.33 -2.73
N PRO A 129 -0.68 9.99 -2.94
CA PRO A 129 0.38 10.99 -3.02
C PRO A 129 0.22 11.86 -4.28
N TYR A 130 0.59 13.13 -4.20
CA TYR A 130 0.60 14.08 -5.33
C TYR A 130 2.01 14.36 -5.87
N GLU A 131 3.03 13.90 -5.16
CA GLU A 131 4.44 14.08 -5.50
C GLU A 131 5.29 12.93 -4.96
N ILE A 132 6.47 12.77 -5.55
CA ILE A 132 7.57 11.98 -4.98
C ILE A 132 8.81 12.88 -4.89
N TYR A 133 9.38 12.98 -3.69
CA TYR A 133 10.38 14.00 -3.36
C TYR A 133 9.86 15.40 -3.68
N ASP A 134 10.47 16.12 -4.62
CA ASP A 134 10.02 17.44 -5.08
C ASP A 134 9.46 17.41 -6.52
N GLN A 135 9.17 16.21 -7.04
CA GLN A 135 8.56 16.03 -8.37
C GLN A 135 7.05 15.76 -8.23
N LYS A 136 6.25 16.75 -8.64
CA LYS A 136 4.79 16.62 -8.73
C LYS A 136 4.40 15.64 -9.83
N PHE A 137 3.35 14.88 -9.59
CA PHE A 137 2.75 14.05 -10.62
C PHE A 137 1.98 14.91 -11.62
N ASP A 138 2.03 14.52 -12.89
CA ASP A 138 1.17 15.09 -13.91
C ASP A 138 -0.31 14.83 -13.58
N SER A 139 -1.18 15.79 -13.88
CA SER A 139 -2.60 15.69 -13.53
C SER A 139 -3.35 14.60 -14.28
N VAL A 140 -2.95 14.27 -15.51
CA VAL A 140 -3.62 13.26 -16.33
C VAL A 140 -3.23 11.86 -15.85
N ASN A 141 -1.95 11.65 -15.57
CA ASN A 141 -1.42 10.36 -15.14
C ASN A 141 -1.27 10.22 -13.61
N HIS A 142 -1.88 11.13 -12.85
CA HIS A 142 -1.71 11.25 -11.41
C HIS A 142 -1.91 9.92 -10.68
N LEU A 143 -3.04 9.24 -10.93
CA LEU A 143 -3.35 7.98 -10.25
C LEU A 143 -2.38 6.85 -10.61
N TYR A 144 -1.88 6.80 -11.85
CA TYR A 144 -0.90 5.79 -12.25
C TYR A 144 0.41 5.97 -11.50
N HIS A 145 0.96 7.19 -11.51
CA HIS A 145 2.19 7.49 -10.78
C HIS A 145 2.04 7.33 -9.26
N ALA A 146 0.90 7.78 -8.71
CA ALA A 146 0.61 7.62 -7.30
C ALA A 146 0.53 6.14 -6.91
N SER A 147 -0.05 5.30 -7.77
CA SER A 147 -0.14 3.85 -7.55
C SER A 147 1.23 3.16 -7.54
N ASP A 148 2.15 3.61 -8.39
CA ASP A 148 3.54 3.12 -8.38
C ASP A 148 4.28 3.44 -7.08
N VAL A 149 4.05 4.62 -6.51
CA VAL A 149 4.62 4.97 -5.21
C VAL A 149 3.97 4.20 -4.08
N LEU A 150 2.64 4.04 -4.12
CA LEU A 150 1.90 3.31 -3.10
C LEU A 150 2.31 1.84 -3.07
N ARG A 151 2.36 1.12 -4.20
CA ARG A 151 2.72 -0.31 -4.20
C ARG A 151 4.05 -0.58 -3.51
N ILE A 152 5.05 0.28 -3.72
CA ILE A 152 6.36 0.17 -3.08
C ILE A 152 6.24 0.41 -1.58
N ARG A 153 5.59 1.49 -1.15
CA ARG A 153 5.39 1.80 0.28
C ARG A 153 4.64 0.69 1.02
N LEU A 154 3.67 0.08 0.37
CA LEU A 154 2.88 -1.02 0.92
C LEU A 154 3.75 -2.26 1.13
N LEU A 155 4.51 -2.68 0.11
CA LEU A 155 5.43 -3.82 0.21
C LEU A 155 6.54 -3.57 1.24
N MET A 156 7.04 -2.33 1.36
CA MET A 156 8.02 -1.97 2.39
C MET A 156 7.46 -2.06 3.82
N LYS A 157 6.16 -1.84 4.00
CA LYS A 157 5.51 -1.85 5.32
C LYS A 157 5.03 -3.25 5.72
N PHE A 158 4.44 -3.99 4.78
CA PHE A 158 3.72 -5.23 5.06
C PHE A 158 4.45 -6.48 4.52
N GLY A 159 5.42 -6.33 3.61
CA GLY A 159 5.93 -7.44 2.82
C GLY A 159 4.86 -7.98 1.86
N GLY A 160 4.90 -9.27 1.57
CA GLY A 160 3.83 -9.97 0.85
C GLY A 160 3.89 -9.87 -0.67
N ILE A 161 2.74 -10.11 -1.30
CA ILE A 161 2.54 -10.24 -2.74
C ILE A 161 1.59 -9.13 -3.18
N PHE A 162 2.08 -8.22 -4.01
CA PHE A 162 1.23 -7.22 -4.66
C PHE A 162 0.69 -7.76 -5.97
N LEU A 163 -0.62 -7.65 -6.19
CA LEU A 163 -1.27 -8.02 -7.45
C LEU A 163 -1.96 -6.80 -8.05
N ASP A 164 -1.78 -6.60 -9.35
CA ASP A 164 -2.58 -5.64 -10.11
C ASP A 164 -4.04 -6.14 -10.20
N ASN A 165 -4.99 -5.23 -10.36
CA ASN A 165 -6.43 -5.55 -10.39
C ASN A 165 -6.88 -6.34 -11.64
N ASP A 166 -5.96 -6.57 -12.58
CA ASP A 166 -6.12 -7.35 -13.80
C ASP A 166 -5.19 -8.57 -13.87
N ALA A 167 -4.48 -8.90 -12.77
CA ALA A 167 -3.56 -10.03 -12.69
C ALA A 167 -4.22 -11.27 -12.09
N PHE A 168 -4.55 -12.25 -12.94
CA PHE A 168 -5.20 -13.50 -12.51
C PHE A 168 -4.18 -14.55 -12.03
N VAL A 169 -4.35 -15.04 -10.79
CA VAL A 169 -3.49 -16.06 -10.19
C VAL A 169 -3.99 -17.45 -10.60
N VAL A 170 -3.24 -18.14 -11.46
CA VAL A 170 -3.60 -19.49 -11.94
C VAL A 170 -3.14 -20.62 -11.01
N GLN A 171 -2.07 -20.40 -10.24
CA GLN A 171 -1.45 -21.37 -9.33
C GLN A 171 -0.84 -20.63 -8.14
N SER A 172 -0.56 -21.35 -7.06
CA SER A 172 0.13 -20.77 -5.90
C SER A 172 1.50 -20.18 -6.30
N LEU A 173 1.77 -19.00 -5.78
CA LEU A 173 3.00 -18.22 -5.91
C LEU A 173 4.03 -18.56 -4.82
N ASP A 174 3.75 -19.55 -3.97
CA ASP A 174 4.68 -20.07 -2.98
C ASP A 174 6.08 -20.41 -3.48
N PRO A 175 6.28 -20.89 -4.73
CA PRO A 175 7.63 -21.06 -5.28
C PRO A 175 8.47 -19.78 -5.28
N PHE A 176 7.85 -18.60 -5.35
CA PHE A 176 8.52 -17.29 -5.33
C PHE A 176 8.64 -16.68 -3.93
N ARG A 177 8.15 -17.38 -2.89
CA ARG A 177 8.19 -16.90 -1.51
C ARG A 177 9.37 -17.44 -0.72
N LYS A 178 10.17 -18.34 -1.31
CA LYS A 178 11.29 -19.06 -0.69
C LYS A 178 12.59 -18.26 -0.72
#